data_AF-A0A091HSL3-F1
#
_entry.id   AF-A0A091HSL3-F1
#
_cell.length_a   1.000
_cell.length_b   1.000
_cell.length_c   1.000
_cell.angle_alpha   90.00
_cell.angle_beta   90.00
_cell.angle_gamma   90.00
#
_symmetry.space_group_name_H-M   'P 1'
#
loop_
_entity.id
_entity.type
_entity.pdbx_description
1 polymer ?
#
loop_
_entity_poly.entity_id
_entity_poly.type
_entity_poly.pdbx_seq_one_letter_code
_entity_poly.pdbx_strand_id
1 'polypeptide(L)'
;AALDVTSRHCRHQMELYGRCVATNPESWQRQCHHLRLDVTRCAAEHPIVQRIRRECSEPFSAFEQCLKQNPTSVLSCSPQVKAFLLCADQVKL
;
A
#
# COMPACT_ATOMS: atom_id res chain seq x y z
N ALA A 1 4.60 -2.94 1.61
CA ALA A 1 3.80 -2.97 2.86
C ALA A 1 2.37 -2.44 2.64
N ALA A 2 2.07 -1.16 2.86
CA ALA A 2 0.71 -0.62 2.68
C ALA A 2 0.20 -0.76 1.23
N LEU A 3 1.09 -0.61 0.25
CA LEU A 3 0.78 -0.84 -1.16
C LEU A 3 0.41 -2.31 -1.44
N ASP A 4 1.00 -3.29 -0.75
CA ASP A 4 0.70 -4.72 -0.98
C ASP A 4 -0.69 -5.06 -0.45
N VAL A 5 -1.03 -4.63 0.76
CA VAL A 5 -2.37 -4.80 1.34
C VAL A 5 -3.41 -4.11 0.47
N THR A 6 -3.12 -2.86 0.05
CA THR A 6 -4.00 -2.13 -0.88
C THR A 6 -4.12 -2.86 -2.21
N SER A 7 -3.05 -3.40 -2.78
CA SER A 7 -3.10 -4.15 -4.05
C SER A 7 -3.85 -5.47 -3.92
N ARG A 8 -3.82 -6.12 -2.76
CA ARG A 8 -4.59 -7.35 -2.51
C ARG A 8 -6.09 -7.10 -2.43
N HIS A 9 -6.51 -6.04 -1.72
CA HIS A 9 -7.93 -5.77 -1.45
C HIS A 9 -8.58 -4.76 -2.40
N CYS A 10 -7.79 -3.90 -3.03
CA CYS A 10 -8.20 -2.91 -4.05
C CYS A 10 -7.60 -3.26 -5.42
N ARG A 11 -7.52 -4.56 -5.72
CA ARG A 11 -6.86 -5.09 -6.92
C ARG A 11 -7.36 -4.43 -8.20
N HIS A 12 -8.68 -4.30 -8.35
CA HIS A 12 -9.28 -3.74 -9.55
C HIS A 12 -8.83 -2.29 -9.81
N GLN A 13 -8.90 -1.43 -8.79
CA GLN A 13 -8.46 -0.03 -8.88
C GLN A 13 -6.96 0.05 -9.17
N MET A 14 -6.15 -0.80 -8.52
CA MET A 14 -4.71 -0.87 -8.75
C MET A 14 -4.35 -1.31 -10.17
N GLU A 15 -5.06 -2.28 -10.74
CA GLU A 15 -4.83 -2.74 -12.12
C GLU A 15 -5.20 -1.69 -13.16
N LEU A 16 -6.30 -0.96 -12.96
CA LEU A 16 -6.68 0.15 -13.83
C LEU A 16 -5.63 1.27 -13.77
N TYR A 17 -5.25 1.68 -12.56
CA TYR A 17 -4.23 2.70 -12.36
C TYR A 17 -2.88 2.29 -12.96
N GLY A 18 -2.42 1.07 -12.69
CA GLY A 18 -1.16 0.53 -13.23
C GLY A 18 -1.14 0.47 -14.75
N ARG A 19 -2.25 0.03 -15.38
CA ARG A 19 -2.38 0.05 -16.85
C ARG A 19 -2.28 1.47 -17.40
N CYS A 20 -3.00 2.43 -16.81
CA CYS A 20 -2.96 3.82 -17.25
C CYS A 20 -1.55 4.43 -17.15
N VAL A 21 -0.82 4.15 -16.07
CA VAL A 21 0.57 4.60 -15.89
C VAL A 21 1.48 3.99 -16.96
N ALA A 22 1.35 2.69 -17.21
CA ALA A 22 2.15 1.99 -18.22
C ALA A 22 1.90 2.52 -19.64
N THR A 23 0.68 2.91 -19.98
CA THR A 23 0.35 3.46 -21.31
C THR A 23 0.65 4.95 -21.46
N ASN A 24 0.88 5.69 -20.36
CA ASN A 24 1.09 7.15 -20.39
C ASN A 24 2.35 7.60 -19.62
N PRO A 25 3.54 7.08 -19.93
CA PRO A 25 4.74 7.24 -19.10
C PRO A 25 5.16 8.70 -18.86
N GLU A 26 4.89 9.60 -19.80
CA GLU A 26 5.29 11.02 -19.71
C GLU A 26 4.24 11.92 -19.04
N SER A 27 2.98 11.48 -18.92
CA SER A 27 1.87 12.34 -18.48
C SER A 27 0.86 11.66 -17.54
N TRP A 28 1.19 10.47 -17.03
CA TRP A 28 0.35 9.68 -16.14
C TRP A 28 -0.14 10.46 -14.91
N GLN A 29 0.66 11.40 -14.38
CA GLN A 29 0.29 12.19 -13.20
C GLN A 29 -1.02 12.95 -13.41
N ARG A 30 -1.24 13.47 -14.62
CA ARG A 30 -2.46 14.17 -15.02
C ARG A 30 -3.51 13.19 -15.54
N GLN A 31 -3.13 12.33 -16.48
CA GLN A 31 -4.08 11.45 -17.18
C GLN A 31 -4.71 10.40 -16.25
N CYS A 32 -3.93 9.86 -15.32
CA CYS A 32 -4.35 8.80 -14.40
C CYS A 32 -4.78 9.34 -13.03
N HIS A 33 -4.96 10.66 -12.88
CA HIS A 33 -5.28 11.30 -11.60
C HIS A 33 -6.55 10.72 -10.97
N HIS A 34 -7.61 10.52 -11.76
CA HIS A 34 -8.86 9.96 -11.28
C HIS A 34 -8.69 8.53 -10.75
N LEU A 35 -7.95 7.67 -11.46
CA LEU A 35 -7.65 6.31 -11.01
C LEU A 35 -6.82 6.28 -9.73
N ARG A 36 -5.90 7.25 -9.56
CA ARG A 36 -5.17 7.41 -8.29
C ARG A 36 -6.12 7.73 -7.13
N LEU A 37 -7.13 8.58 -7.37
CA LEU A 37 -8.16 8.88 -6.39
C LEU A 37 -9.01 7.65 -6.07
N ASP A 38 -9.33 6.83 -7.07
CA ASP A 38 -10.09 5.58 -6.87
C ASP A 38 -9.32 4.57 -6.01
N VAL A 39 -8.00 4.41 -6.24
CA VAL A 39 -7.12 3.60 -5.37
C VAL A 39 -7.14 4.16 -3.94
N THR A 40 -7.02 5.47 -3.80
CA THR A 40 -7.01 6.15 -2.50
C THR A 40 -8.33 5.95 -1.76
N ARG A 41 -9.45 6.08 -2.46
CA ARG A 41 -10.80 5.88 -1.93
C ARG A 41 -10.99 4.44 -1.47
N CYS A 42 -10.64 3.46 -2.30
CA CYS A 42 -10.73 2.06 -1.89
C CYS A 42 -9.88 1.78 -0.65
N ALA A 43 -8.63 2.26 -0.59
CA ALA A 43 -7.79 2.08 0.59
C ALA A 43 -8.36 2.75 1.85
N ALA A 44 -9.15 3.81 1.69
CA ALA A 44 -9.80 4.52 2.79
C ALA A 44 -11.12 3.88 3.23
N GLU A 45 -11.91 3.33 2.31
CA GLU A 45 -13.29 2.87 2.57
C GLU A 45 -13.40 1.36 2.73
N HIS A 46 -12.45 0.58 2.18
CA HIS A 46 -12.56 -0.88 2.22
C HIS A 46 -12.45 -1.41 3.67
N PRO A 47 -13.47 -2.12 4.19
CA PRO A 47 -13.55 -2.45 5.62
C PRO A 47 -12.34 -3.24 6.15
N ILE A 48 -11.89 -4.27 5.42
CA ILE A 48 -10.69 -5.03 5.80
C ILE A 48 -9.42 -4.18 5.78
N VAL A 49 -9.29 -3.23 4.83
CA VAL A 49 -8.11 -2.36 4.73
C VAL A 49 -8.09 -1.37 5.90
N GLN A 50 -9.24 -0.81 6.28
CA GLN A 50 -9.36 0.00 7.49
C GLN A 50 -9.00 -0.77 8.76
N ARG A 51 -9.43 -2.04 8.83
CA ARG A 51 -9.15 -2.90 9.98
C ARG A 51 -7.66 -3.22 10.09
N ILE A 52 -7.03 -3.63 8.98
CA ILE A 52 -5.57 -3.86 8.91
C ILE A 52 -4.79 -2.60 9.28
N ARG A 53 -5.18 -1.43 8.76
CA ARG A 53 -4.52 -0.15 9.10
C ARG A 53 -4.56 0.16 10.59
N ARG A 54 -5.65 -0.19 11.28
CA ARG A 54 -5.79 0.03 12.73
C ARG A 54 -5.02 -1.02 13.53
N GLU A 55 -5.30 -2.30 13.27
CA GLU A 55 -4.78 -3.43 14.06
C GLU A 55 -3.28 -3.68 13.83
N CYS A 56 -2.78 -3.44 12.61
CA CYS A 56 -1.38 -3.66 12.24
C CYS A 56 -0.56 -2.35 12.17
N SER A 57 -1.02 -1.30 12.86
CA SER A 57 -0.39 0.03 12.84
C SER A 57 1.02 0.04 13.44
N GLU A 58 1.28 -0.73 14.49
CA GLU A 58 2.58 -0.82 15.14
C GLU A 58 3.70 -1.36 14.23
N PRO A 59 3.60 -2.59 13.66
CA PRO A 59 4.64 -3.10 12.77
C PRO A 59 4.79 -2.25 11.49
N PHE A 60 3.70 -1.60 11.05
CA PHE A 60 3.77 -0.64 9.95
C PHE A 60 4.59 0.60 10.31
N SER A 61 4.36 1.18 11.49
CA SER A 61 5.08 2.36 11.97
C SER A 61 6.57 2.05 12.17
N ALA A 62 6.89 0.86 12.68
CA ALA A 62 8.27 0.39 12.80
C ALA A 62 8.96 0.26 11.43
N PHE A 63 8.24 -0.21 10.41
CA PHE A 63 8.74 -0.25 9.04
C PHE A 63 9.02 1.15 8.50
N GLU A 64 8.08 2.08 8.63
CA GLU A 64 8.26 3.47 8.19
C GLU A 64 9.43 4.16 8.91
N GLN A 65 9.59 3.92 10.21
CA GLN A 65 10.70 4.46 10.97
C GLN A 65 12.04 3.88 10.52
N CYS A 66 12.11 2.58 10.25
CA CYS A 66 13.30 1.96 9.69
C CYS A 66 13.68 2.59 8.34
N LEU A 67 12.71 2.82 7.44
CA LEU A 67 12.97 3.45 6.14
C LEU A 67 13.51 4.87 6.29
N LYS A 68 12.96 5.66 7.23
CA LYS A 68 13.45 7.02 7.54
C LYS A 68 14.90 7.00 8.03
N GLN A 69 15.28 5.99 8.81
CA GLN A 69 16.64 5.83 9.33
C GLN A 69 17.62 5.23 8.32
N ASN A 70 17.12 4.47 7.33
CA ASN A 70 17.93 3.69 6.39
C ASN A 70 17.57 4.01 4.92
N PRO A 71 17.68 5.27 4.46
CA PRO A 71 17.18 5.69 3.14
C PRO A 71 17.89 4.99 1.96
N THR A 72 19.13 4.55 2.14
CA THR A 72 19.93 3.84 1.12
C THR A 72 19.92 2.32 1.29
N SER A 73 19.35 1.82 2.39
CA SER A 73 19.43 0.40 2.79
C SER A 73 18.03 -0.16 3.08
N VAL A 74 17.08 0.07 2.17
CA VAL A 74 15.68 -0.37 2.31
C VAL A 74 15.53 -1.86 2.65
N LEU A 75 16.45 -2.70 2.16
CA LEU A 75 16.47 -4.14 2.43
C LEU A 75 16.67 -4.47 3.92
N SER A 76 17.32 -3.60 4.70
CA SER A 76 17.50 -3.80 6.16
C SER A 76 16.16 -3.73 6.93
N CYS A 77 15.13 -3.12 6.33
CA CYS A 77 13.80 -2.98 6.90
C CYS A 77 12.85 -4.15 6.57
N SER A 78 13.38 -5.21 5.94
CA SER A 78 12.64 -6.43 5.60
C SER A 78 11.93 -7.09 6.80
N PRO A 79 12.53 -7.16 8.01
CA PRO A 79 11.86 -7.76 9.17
C PRO A 79 10.57 -7.04 9.55
N GLN A 80 10.57 -5.71 9.55
CA GLN A 80 9.41 -4.89 9.95
C GLN A 80 8.27 -5.00 8.92
N VAL A 81 8.57 -4.99 7.62
CA VAL A 81 7.54 -5.24 6.60
C VAL A 81 6.99 -6.67 6.67
N LYS A 82 7.82 -7.67 6.97
CA LYS A 82 7.35 -9.05 7.18
C LYS A 82 6.39 -9.14 8.37
N ALA A 83 6.71 -8.50 9.49
CA ALA A 83 5.83 -8.44 10.65
C ALA A 83 4.47 -7.79 10.32
N PHE A 84 4.49 -6.70 9.55
CA PHE A 84 3.26 -6.04 9.09
C PHE A 84 2.40 -6.98 8.22
N LEU A 85 3.01 -7.67 7.27
CA LEU A 85 2.29 -8.59 6.38
C LEU A 85 1.72 -9.80 7.12
N LEU A 86 2.47 -10.35 8.09
CA LEU A 86 1.97 -11.44 8.95
C LEU A 86 0.76 -11.02 9.77
N CYS A 87 0.78 -9.80 10.34
CA CYS A 87 -0.40 -9.26 11.02
C CYS A 87 -1.58 -9.12 10.04
N ALA A 88 -1.35 -8.53 8.86
CA ALA A 88 -2.40 -8.33 7.87
C ALA A 88 -3.06 -9.65 7.40
N ASP A 89 -2.30 -10.73 7.29
CA ASP A 89 -2.81 -12.06 6.92
C ASP A 89 -3.68 -12.70 8.03
N GLN A 90 -3.54 -12.24 9.28
CA GLN A 90 -4.34 -12.72 10.43
C GLN A 90 -5.63 -11.93 10.64
N VAL A 91 -5.73 -10.71 10.10
CA VAL A 91 -6.94 -9.90 10.18
C VAL A 91 -8.04 -10.51 9.31
N LYS A 92 -9.18 -10.81 9.93
CA LYS A 92 -10.38 -11.33 9.25
C LYS A 92 -11.52 -10.30 9.34
N LEU A 93 -12.47 -10.38 8.40
CA LEU A 93 -13.67 -9.53 8.42
C LEU A 93 -14.56 -9.91 9.61
#